data_AF-A0A3D9HZI1-F1
#
_entry.id   AF-A0A3D9HZI1-F1
#
_cell.length_a   1.000
_cell.length_b   1.000
_cell.length_c   1.000
_cell.angle_alpha   90.00
_cell.angle_beta   90.00
_cell.angle_gamma   90.00
#
_symmetry.space_group_name_H-M   'P 1'
#
loop_
_entity.id
_entity.type
_entity.pdbx_description
1 polymer ?
#
loop_
_entity_poly.entity_id
_entity_poly.type
_entity_poly.pdbx_seq_one_letter_code
_entity_poly.pdbx_strand_id
1 'polypeptide(L)' 'MATIKVTVWNEYRHEKTNPHVAEIYPEGIHGAIAGYLRTVDSLEVATAR' A
#
# COMPACT_ATOMS: atom_id res chain seq x y z
N MET A 1 10.86 21.15 -7.56
CA MET A 1 11.21 20.46 -6.30
C MET A 1 11.51 19.00 -6.64
N ALA A 2 12.42 18.34 -5.91
CA ALA A 2 12.72 16.93 -6.14
C ALA A 2 11.58 16.05 -5.60
N THR A 3 11.15 15.06 -6.40
CA THR A 3 10.11 14.09 -6.02
C THR A 3 10.67 13.05 -5.05
N ILE A 4 9.95 12.77 -3.97
CA ILE A 4 10.35 11.74 -2.99
C ILE A 4 9.83 10.39 -3.49
N LYS A 5 10.74 9.40 -3.59
CA LYS A 5 10.38 8.02 -3.93
C LYS A 5 10.04 7.24 -2.67
N VAL A 6 8.85 6.68 -2.60
CA VAL A 6 8.34 5.91 -1.45
C VAL A 6 7.97 4.50 -1.89
N THR A 7 8.52 3.50 -1.20
CA THR A 7 8.10 2.10 -1.36
C THR A 7 7.33 1.66 -0.13
N VAL A 8 6.08 1.27 -0.32
CA VAL A 8 5.27 0.65 0.73
C VAL A 8 5.46 -0.86 0.65
N TRP A 9 6.19 -1.42 1.61
CA TRP A 9 6.34 -2.87 1.75
C TRP A 9 5.37 -3.42 2.78
N ASN A 10 4.78 -4.57 2.49
CA ASN A 10 3.90 -5.28 3.40
C ASN A 10 4.04 -6.79 3.19
N GLU A 11 4.02 -7.54 4.29
CA GLU A 11 4.16 -9.00 4.28
C GLU A 11 3.09 -9.70 3.42
N TYR A 12 1.90 -9.10 3.32
CA TYR A 12 0.78 -9.57 2.51
C TYR A 12 0.38 -11.03 2.76
N ARG A 13 0.48 -11.46 4.03
CA ARG A 13 0.16 -12.82 4.50
C ARG A 13 -1.22 -12.89 5.10
N HIS A 14 -1.55 -12.00 6.02
CA HIS A 14 -2.84 -12.01 6.72
C HIS A 14 -4.00 -11.74 5.78
N GLU A 15 -3.81 -10.88 4.78
CA GLU A 15 -4.81 -10.59 3.76
C GLU A 15 -5.09 -11.81 2.85
N LYS A 16 -4.18 -12.79 2.80
CA LYS A 16 -4.37 -14.04 2.04
C LYS A 16 -4.99 -15.16 2.87
N THR A 17 -4.80 -15.15 4.19
CA THR A 17 -5.16 -16.28 5.06
C THR A 17 -6.31 -15.99 6.01
N ASN A 18 -6.63 -14.72 6.25
CA ASN A 18 -7.72 -14.30 7.13
C ASN A 18 -8.81 -13.56 6.31
N PRO A 19 -9.99 -14.18 6.10
CA PRO A 19 -11.08 -13.58 5.33
C PRO A 19 -11.54 -12.21 5.87
N HIS A 20 -11.55 -12.02 7.19
CA HIS A 20 -11.94 -10.75 7.80
C HIS A 20 -10.95 -9.63 7.46
N VAL A 21 -9.65 -9.95 7.41
CA VAL A 21 -8.62 -8.98 7.02
C VAL A 21 -8.72 -8.67 5.53
N ALA A 22 -8.96 -9.68 4.68
CA ALA A 22 -9.15 -9.48 3.25
C ALA A 22 -10.37 -8.62 2.92
N GLU A 23 -11.44 -8.70 3.72
CA GLU A 23 -12.63 -7.87 3.57
C GLU A 23 -12.33 -6.38 3.85
N ILE A 24 -11.49 -6.09 4.86
CA ILE A 24 -11.08 -4.73 5.19
C ILE A 24 -10.04 -4.20 4.19
N TYR A 25 -9.09 -5.05 3.77
CA TYR A 25 -7.99 -4.69 2.89
C TYR A 25 -7.98 -5.58 1.63
N PRO A 26 -8.92 -5.36 0.69
CA PRO A 26 -9.05 -6.20 -0.51
C PRO A 26 -7.83 -6.12 -1.44
N GLU A 27 -7.16 -4.97 -1.46
CA GLU A 27 -5.92 -4.73 -2.22
C GLU A 27 -4.67 -4.83 -1.32
N GLY A 28 -4.82 -5.38 -0.11
CA GLY A 28 -3.77 -5.42 0.92
C GLY A 28 -3.54 -4.08 1.62
N ILE A 29 -2.88 -4.14 2.79
CA ILE A 29 -2.59 -2.94 3.60
C ILE A 29 -1.67 -1.97 2.84
N HIS A 30 -0.70 -2.52 2.11
CA HIS A 30 0.16 -1.74 1.21
C HIS A 30 -0.64 -0.99 0.14
N GLY A 31 -1.71 -1.58 -0.40
CA GLY A 31 -2.60 -0.94 -1.36
C GLY A 31 -3.33 0.27 -0.75
N ALA A 32 -3.85 0.12 0.47
CA ALA A 32 -4.53 1.20 1.18
C ALA A 32 -3.60 2.40 1.47
N ILE A 33 -2.40 2.13 2.00
CA ILE A 33 -1.40 3.17 2.30
C ILE A 33 -0.92 3.83 1.00
N ALA A 34 -0.57 3.04 -0.01
CA ALA A 34 -0.11 3.58 -1.29
C ALA A 34 -1.21 4.39 -2.00
N GLY A 35 -2.47 3.99 -1.85
CA GLY A 35 -3.62 4.72 -2.39
C GLY A 35 -3.69 6.16 -1.91
N TYR A 36 -3.55 6.38 -0.60
CA TYR A 36 -3.47 7.74 -0.05
C TYR A 36 -2.19 8.46 -0.48
N LEU A 37 -1.02 7.82 -0.38
CA LEU A 37 0.24 8.50 -0.69
C LEU A 37 0.32 8.97 -2.16
N ARG A 38 -0.35 8.27 -3.09
CA ARG A 38 -0.45 8.67 -4.49
C ARG A 38 -1.25 9.95 -4.72
N THR A 39 -2.04 10.41 -3.75
CA THR A 39 -2.75 11.70 -3.86
C THR A 39 -1.87 12.89 -3.52
N VAL A 40 -0.61 12.66 -3.12
CA VAL A 40 0.34 13.71 -2.77
C VAL A 40 1.26 13.97 -3.96
N ASP A 41 1.13 15.12 -4.61
CA ASP A 41 1.82 15.46 -5.86
C ASP A 41 3.36 15.39 -5.80
N SER A 42 3.93 15.52 -4.59
CA SER A 42 5.38 15.47 -4.38
C SER A 42 5.94 14.05 -4.22
N LEU A 43 5.10 13.01 -4.27
CA LEU A 43 5.48 11.63 -4.03
C LEU A 43 5.37 10.75 -5.28
N GLU A 44 6.40 9.92 -5.49
CA GLU A 44 6.38 8.79 -6.42
C GLU A 44 6.27 7.50 -5.60
N VAL A 45 5.15 6.78 -5.72
CA VAL A 45 4.79 5.70 -4.79
C VAL A 45 4.71 4.34 -5.48
N ALA A 46 5.49 3.39 -4.98
CA ALA A 46 5.47 1.99 -5.39
C ALA A 46 5.06 1.07 -4.22
N THR A 47 4.58 -0.12 -4.56
CA THR A 47 4.26 -1.17 -3.58
C THR A 47 5.18 -2.37 -3.77
N ALA A 48 5.56 -3.02 -2.67
CA ALA A 48 6.30 -4.27 -2.66
C ALA A 48 5.66 -5.26 -1.67
N ARG A 49 5.78 -6.55 -1.97
CA ARG A 49 5.22 -7.67 -1.20
C ARG A 49 6.21 -8.82 -1.13
#